data_AF-A0A8I0CHL0-F1
#
_entry.id   AF-A0A8I0CHL0-F1
#
_cell.length_a   1.000
_cell.length_b   1.000
_cell.length_c   1.000
_cell.angle_alpha   90.00
_cell.angle_beta   90.00
_cell.angle_gamma   90.00
#
_symmetry.space_group_name_H-M   'P 1'
#
loop_
_entity.id
_entity.type
_entity.pdbx_description
1 polymer ?
#
loop_
_entity_poly.entity_id
_entity_poly.type
_entity_poly.pdbx_seq_one_letter_code
_entity_poly.pdbx_strand_id
1 'polypeptide(L)'
;LDFSYKMPLLKNPLEQYYLVQGGFKRTDLNDTESDSTTLVASRYWDLSSGWQRAINLRWSLDHFTQGEITNTTMLFYPGVMISRTRSRGGLMPTWGDSQRYSIDYSNT
;
A
#
# COMPACT_ATOMS: atom_id res chain seq x y z
N LEU A 1 4.35 -12.11 -6.53
CA LEU A 1 3.28 -12.01 -7.56
C LEU A 1 2.28 -11.01 -7.04
N ASP A 2 2.00 -9.97 -7.81
CA ASP A 2 1.11 -8.89 -7.37
C ASP A 2 -0.01 -8.67 -8.40
N PHE A 3 -1.20 -8.46 -7.89
CA PHE A 3 -2.42 -8.12 -8.60
C PHE A 3 -2.91 -6.75 -8.13
N SER A 4 -3.35 -5.92 -9.06
CA SER A 4 -3.90 -4.61 -8.76
C SER A 4 -5.05 -4.32 -9.71
N TYR A 5 -6.19 -3.96 -9.14
CA TYR A 5 -7.41 -3.62 -9.87
C TYR A 5 -7.91 -2.25 -9.46
N LYS A 6 -7.94 -1.31 -10.42
CA LYS A 6 -8.41 0.06 -10.24
C LYS A 6 -9.83 0.20 -10.76
N MET A 7 -10.74 0.66 -9.91
CA MET A 7 -12.15 0.89 -10.23
C MET A 7 -12.49 2.38 -10.09
N PRO A 8 -12.53 3.14 -11.20
CA PRO A 8 -12.95 4.54 -11.20
C PRO A 8 -14.42 4.69 -10.78
N LEU A 9 -14.75 5.75 -10.06
CA LEU A 9 -16.15 6.09 -9.79
C LEU A 9 -16.77 6.90 -10.92
N LEU A 10 -18.05 6.64 -11.21
CA LEU A 10 -18.80 7.37 -12.23
C LEU A 10 -18.91 8.88 -11.95
N LYS A 11 -18.98 9.28 -10.66
CA LYS A 11 -19.17 10.69 -10.28
C LYS A 11 -17.96 11.56 -10.65
N ASN A 12 -16.75 11.16 -10.22
CA ASN A 12 -15.48 11.84 -10.54
C ASN A 12 -14.41 10.77 -10.84
N PRO A 13 -14.35 10.23 -12.07
CA PRO A 13 -13.48 9.08 -12.38
C PRO A 13 -11.98 9.41 -12.36
N LEU A 14 -11.62 10.67 -12.57
CA LEU A 14 -10.23 11.16 -12.48
C LEU A 14 -9.76 11.28 -11.03
N GLU A 15 -10.62 11.76 -10.14
CA GLU A 15 -10.24 12.10 -8.76
C GLU A 15 -10.52 10.98 -7.77
N GLN A 16 -11.46 10.07 -8.07
CA GLN A 16 -11.93 9.10 -7.08
C GLN A 16 -12.01 7.69 -7.64
N TYR A 17 -11.34 6.75 -6.99
CA TYR A 17 -11.33 5.34 -7.37
C TYR A 17 -11.16 4.43 -6.17
N TYR A 18 -11.67 3.22 -6.31
CA TYR A 18 -11.29 2.10 -5.45
C TYR A 18 -10.10 1.38 -6.07
N LEU A 19 -9.26 0.82 -5.22
CA LEU A 19 -8.11 0.05 -5.63
C LEU A 19 -8.07 -1.22 -4.78
N VAL A 20 -8.13 -2.37 -5.43
CA VAL A 20 -7.99 -3.66 -4.77
C VAL A 20 -6.67 -4.26 -5.21
N GLN A 21 -5.80 -4.52 -4.24
CA GLN A 21 -4.47 -5.07 -4.42
C GLN A 21 -4.39 -6.42 -3.73
N GLY A 22 -3.74 -7.37 -4.36
CA GLY A 22 -3.39 -8.65 -3.75
C GLY A 22 -1.96 -9.00 -4.08
N GLY A 23 -1.20 -9.53 -3.13
CA GLY A 23 0.20 -9.83 -3.31
C GLY A 23 0.56 -11.11 -2.59
N PHE A 24 1.26 -12.00 -3.28
CA PHE A 24 1.96 -13.12 -2.67
C PHE A 24 3.46 -12.88 -2.77
N LYS A 25 4.14 -12.87 -1.63
CA LYS A 25 5.57 -12.66 -1.53
C LYS A 25 6.20 -13.81 -0.76
N ARG A 26 7.08 -14.54 -1.45
CA ARG A 26 7.99 -15.48 -0.82
C ARG A 26 9.36 -14.82 -0.69
N THR A 27 9.90 -14.81 0.50
CA THR A 27 11.23 -14.28 0.80
C THR A 27 12.08 -15.41 1.35
N ASP A 28 13.23 -15.62 0.73
CA ASP A 28 14.27 -16.52 1.19
C ASP A 28 15.56 -15.69 1.23
N LEU A 29 15.98 -15.32 2.44
CA LEU A 29 17.16 -14.49 2.64
C LEU A 29 17.86 -14.88 3.95
N ASN A 30 19.09 -15.39 3.81
CA ASN A 30 19.92 -15.89 4.90
C ASN A 30 19.17 -16.94 5.75
N ASP A 31 18.76 -16.59 6.96
CA ASP A 31 18.06 -17.46 7.93
C ASP A 31 16.57 -17.09 8.08
N THR A 32 16.01 -16.36 7.11
CA THR A 32 14.61 -15.93 7.12
C THR A 32 13.89 -16.49 5.89
N GLU A 33 13.05 -17.49 6.13
CA GLU A 33 12.06 -17.96 5.17
C GLU A 33 10.71 -17.37 5.53
N SER A 34 10.07 -16.65 4.60
CA SER A 34 8.75 -16.07 4.83
C SER A 34 7.86 -16.19 3.60
N ASP A 35 6.67 -16.76 3.81
CA ASP A 35 5.56 -16.77 2.87
C ASP A 35 4.51 -15.78 3.36
N SER A 36 4.35 -14.67 2.63
CA SER A 36 3.44 -13.58 2.94
C SER A 36 2.35 -13.49 1.89
N THR A 37 1.09 -13.49 2.34
CA THR A 37 -0.08 -13.20 1.51
C THR A 37 -0.71 -11.91 1.99
N THR A 38 -0.92 -10.96 1.08
CA THR A 38 -1.48 -9.64 1.41
C THR A 38 -2.68 -9.35 0.51
N LEU A 39 -3.71 -8.76 1.09
CA LEU A 39 -4.84 -8.16 0.38
C LEU A 39 -5.06 -6.74 0.92
N VAL A 40 -5.23 -5.79 0.02
CA VAL A 40 -5.43 -4.38 0.35
C VAL A 40 -6.64 -3.87 -0.42
N ALA A 41 -7.64 -3.38 0.30
CA ALA A 41 -8.73 -2.62 -0.27
C ALA A 41 -8.51 -1.15 0.08
N SER A 42 -8.35 -0.31 -0.93
CA SER A 42 -8.06 1.10 -0.78
C SER A 42 -9.09 1.96 -1.48
N ARG A 43 -9.33 3.12 -0.90
CA ARG A 43 -10.17 4.16 -1.45
C ARG A 43 -9.36 5.43 -1.61
N TYR A 44 -9.19 5.89 -2.84
CA TYR A 44 -8.37 7.04 -3.18
C TYR A 44 -9.21 8.27 -3.54
N TRP A 45 -8.69 9.44 -3.15
CA TRP A 45 -9.11 10.78 -3.55
C TRP A 45 -7.89 11.58 -3.99
N ASP A 46 -7.74 11.73 -5.30
CA ASP A 46 -6.73 12.55 -5.95
C ASP A 46 -7.28 13.95 -6.18
N LEU A 47 -6.88 14.91 -5.34
CA LEU A 47 -7.31 16.29 -5.45
C LEU A 47 -6.50 17.01 -6.52
N SER A 48 -7.14 17.91 -7.26
CA SER A 48 -6.49 18.80 -8.24
C SER A 48 -5.37 19.67 -7.64
N SER A 49 -5.33 19.85 -6.32
CA SER A 49 -4.23 20.51 -5.59
C SER A 49 -2.91 19.70 -5.58
N GLY A 50 -2.95 18.45 -6.05
CA GLY A 50 -1.83 17.50 -6.07
C GLY A 50 -1.75 16.61 -4.81
N TRP A 51 -2.65 16.80 -3.85
CA TRP A 51 -2.75 15.92 -2.68
C TRP A 51 -3.57 14.67 -3.01
N GLN A 52 -2.98 13.51 -2.77
CA GLN A 52 -3.64 12.22 -2.81
C GLN A 52 -3.95 11.77 -1.39
N ARG A 53 -5.20 11.42 -1.13
CA ARG A 53 -5.64 10.86 0.16
C ARG A 53 -6.16 9.46 -0.08
N ALA A 54 -5.77 8.52 0.77
CA ALA A 54 -6.25 7.16 0.69
C ALA A 54 -6.66 6.64 2.06
N ILE A 55 -7.77 5.90 2.10
CA ILE A 55 -8.10 5.04 3.23
C ILE A 55 -7.84 3.62 2.76
N ASN A 56 -7.08 2.87 3.57
CA ASN A 56 -6.64 1.52 3.29
C ASN A 56 -7.23 0.58 4.33
N LEU A 57 -7.59 -0.61 3.88
CA LEU A 57 -7.88 -1.74 4.73
C LEU A 57 -6.97 -2.86 4.28
N ARG A 58 -6.03 -3.26 5.14
CA ARG A 58 -5.05 -4.29 4.85
C ARG A 58 -5.38 -5.54 5.64
N TRP A 59 -5.35 -6.66 4.92
CA TRP A 59 -5.27 -8.00 5.48
C TRP A 59 -3.92 -8.61 5.07
N SER A 60 -3.20 -9.21 5.99
CA SER A 60 -2.04 -10.04 5.67
C SER A 60 -2.02 -11.31 6.48
N LEU A 61 -1.47 -12.37 5.88
CA LEU A 61 -1.14 -13.62 6.52
C LEU A 61 0.32 -13.90 6.22
N ASP A 62 1.12 -13.89 7.27
CA ASP A 62 2.57 -14.00 7.22
C ASP A 62 2.98 -15.27 7.97
N HIS A 63 3.45 -16.27 7.23
CA HIS A 63 4.11 -17.44 7.79
C HIS A 63 5.61 -17.22 7.66
N PHE A 64 6.33 -17.18 8.77
CA PHE A 64 7.77 -16.94 8.74
C PHE A 64 8.52 -17.81 9.75
N THR A 65 9.68 -18.28 9.31
CA THR A 65 10.69 -18.92 10.13
C THR A 65 11.89 -17.98 10.18
N GLN A 66 12.19 -17.44 11.36
CA GLN A 66 13.34 -16.59 11.57
C GLN A 66 14.25 -17.24 12.62
N GLY A 67 15.39 -17.79 12.16
CA GLY A 67 16.22 -18.66 12.98
C GLY A 67 15.48 -19.94 13.36
N GLU A 68 15.31 -20.22 14.65
CA GLU A 68 14.57 -21.40 15.15
C GLU A 68 13.08 -21.13 15.41
N ILE A 69 12.63 -19.87 15.32
CA ILE A 69 11.26 -19.49 15.67
C ILE A 69 10.41 -19.48 14.40
N THR A 70 9.42 -20.38 14.36
CA THR A 70 8.40 -20.41 13.32
C THR A 70 7.10 -19.86 13.88
N ASN A 71 6.58 -18.80 13.27
CA ASN A 71 5.31 -18.19 13.66
C ASN A 71 4.43 -17.94 12.45
N THR A 72 3.13 -17.91 12.70
CA THR A 72 2.12 -17.52 11.73
C THR A 72 1.33 -16.35 12.30
N THR A 73 1.40 -15.20 11.64
CA THR A 73 0.72 -13.99 12.07
C THR A 73 -0.31 -13.60 11.02
N MET A 74 -1.54 -13.34 11.48
CA MET A 74 -2.58 -12.76 10.65
C MET A 74 -2.83 -11.33 11.13
N LEU A 75 -2.69 -10.36 10.24
CA LEU A 75 -2.95 -8.95 10.52
C LEU A 75 -4.17 -8.49 9.74
N PHE A 76 -5.02 -7.71 10.40
CA PHE A 76 -6.13 -7.02 9.76
C PHE A 76 -6.27 -5.63 10.37
N TYR A 77 -5.94 -4.61 9.59
CA TYR A 77 -5.88 -3.25 10.12
C TYR A 77 -6.28 -2.18 9.09
N PRO A 78 -7.02 -1.15 9.53
CA PRO A 78 -7.21 0.05 8.74
C PRO A 78 -5.97 0.95 8.76
N GLY A 79 -5.84 1.75 7.72
CA GLY A 79 -4.83 2.80 7.60
C GLY A 79 -5.32 3.99 6.79
N VAL A 80 -4.68 5.14 6.99
CA VAL A 80 -4.91 6.36 6.23
C VAL A 80 -3.59 6.84 5.68
N MET A 81 -3.58 7.27 4.43
CA MET A 81 -2.42 7.86 3.76
C MET A 81 -2.79 9.23 3.21
N ILE A 82 -1.88 10.19 3.37
CA ILE A 82 -1.93 11.47 2.67
C ILE A 82 -0.56 11.68 2.03
N SER A 83 -0.54 11.88 0.72
CA SER A 83 0.70 12.09 -0.02
C SER A 83 0.57 13.17 -1.07
N ARG A 84 1.70 13.76 -1.45
CA ARG A 84 1.80 14.75 -2.52
C ARG A 84 3.17 14.65 -3.13
N THR A 85 3.23 14.48 -4.45
CA THR A 85 4.48 14.50 -5.21
C THR A 85 4.36 15.54 -6.32
N ARG A 86 5.29 16.49 -6.36
CA ARG A 86 5.40 17.49 -7.41
C ARG A 86 6.80 17.44 -7.99
N SER A 87 6.91 17.43 -9.30
CA SER A 87 8.20 17.49 -9.99
C SER A 87 8.07 18.33 -11.26
N ARG A 88 9.17 18.98 -11.64
CA ARG A 88 9.31 19.77 -12.87
C ARG A 88 10.68 19.47 -13.48
N GLY A 89 10.76 19.41 -14.81
CA GLY A 89 12.00 19.12 -15.54
C GLY A 89 12.11 17.70 -16.14
N GLY A 90 11.04 16.91 -16.12
CA GLY A 90 11.00 15.57 -16.72
C GLY A 90 11.47 14.48 -15.77
N LEU A 91 12.09 13.42 -16.31
CA LEU A 91 12.56 12.26 -15.54
C LEU A 91 13.73 12.60 -14.60
N MET A 92 14.55 13.60 -14.98
CA MET A 92 15.56 14.21 -14.11
C MET A 92 15.04 15.58 -13.67
N PRO A 93 14.30 15.69 -12.56
CA PRO A 93 13.64 16.92 -12.17
C PRO A 93 14.67 17.99 -11.77
N THR A 94 14.52 19.20 -12.29
CA THR A 94 15.28 20.38 -11.86
C THR A 94 14.73 20.95 -10.55
N TRP A 95 13.47 20.63 -10.22
CA TRP A 95 12.81 20.96 -8.96
C TRP A 95 11.74 19.90 -8.64
N GLY A 96 11.63 19.51 -7.37
CA GLY A 96 10.54 18.66 -6.92
C GLY A 96 10.47 18.49 -5.40
N ASP A 97 9.30 18.13 -4.92
CA ASP A 97 9.05 17.75 -3.52
C ASP A 97 8.11 16.54 -3.47
N SER A 98 8.37 15.64 -2.51
CA SER A 98 7.51 14.50 -2.22
C SER A 98 7.28 14.40 -0.72
N GLN A 99 6.02 14.36 -0.31
CA GLN A 99 5.59 14.24 1.07
C GLN A 99 4.64 13.06 1.16
N ARG A 100 4.87 12.16 2.12
CA ARG A 100 4.01 11.00 2.35
C ARG A 100 3.90 10.76 3.85
N TYR A 101 2.66 10.78 4.32
CA TYR A 101 2.30 10.50 5.70
C TYR A 101 1.32 9.33 5.69
N SER A 102 1.59 8.33 6.52
CA SER A 102 0.73 7.16 6.68
C SER A 102 0.55 6.86 8.15
N ILE A 103 -0.66 6.49 8.53
CA ILE A 103 -1.01 6.04 9.87
C ILE A 103 -1.78 4.75 9.69
N ASP A 104 -1.28 3.68 10.30
CA ASP A 104 -1.91 2.37 10.32
C ASP A 104 -2.21 2.04 11.78
N TYR A 105 -3.40 1.51 12.07
CA TYR A 105 -3.82 1.18 13.43
C TYR A 105 -4.27 -0.27 13.49
N SER A 106 -3.51 -1.11 14.20
CA SER A 106 -3.88 -2.48 14.51
C SER A 106 -4.04 -2.63 16.02
N ASN A 107 -5.08 -3.35 16.43
CA ASN A 107 -5.23 -3.78 17.81
C ASN A 107 -5.05 -5.30 17.82
N THR A 108 -3.82 -5.74 18.03
CA THR A 108 -3.42 -7.15 18.18
C THR A 108 -2.25 -7.21 19.13
#